data_AF-A0A2K3NE63-F1
#
_entry.id   AF-A0A2K3NE63-F1
#
_cell.length_a   1.000
_cell.length_b   1.000
_cell.length_c   1.000
_cell.angle_alpha   90.00
_cell.angle_beta   90.00
_cell.angle_gamma   90.00
#
_symmetry.space_group_name_H-M   'P 1'
#
loop_
_entity.id
_entity.type
_entity.pdbx_description
1 polymer ?
#
loop_
_entity_poly.entity_id
_entity_poly.type
_entity_poly.pdbx_seq_one_letter_code
_entity_poly.pdbx_strand_id
1 'polypeptide(L)'
;MALSGVGETIEERAKITKNTALSAALNTQFLFQIGIFTAVPMVLGFILEQGFLRAVVNFITMQFQLCTVFFTFSLGTRTHYFGRTILHGGARYQATGRGFVVRHIKFSENYRLYSRSHFVKGLEVVLLLIVYLAYGYNDGGALAYILLSVSSWFMALSWLFAPYLFNPSGFEWQKVVVDFRDWTNWLLYRGGIGVKGEESWEAWWEEEL
;
A
#
# COMPACT_ATOMS: atom_id res chain seq x y z
N MET A 1 -14.96 -16.63 -4.70
CA MET A 1 -15.69 -16.60 -6.00
C MET A 1 -14.83 -16.10 -7.16
N ALA A 2 -14.03 -15.04 -7.00
CA ALA A 2 -13.19 -14.51 -8.09
C ALA A 2 -11.97 -15.38 -8.47
N LEU A 3 -11.43 -16.19 -7.55
CA LEU A 3 -10.22 -17.00 -7.77
C LEU A 3 -10.47 -18.50 -8.01
N SER A 4 -11.73 -18.93 -8.02
CA SER A 4 -12.09 -20.36 -8.12
C SER A 4 -12.57 -20.79 -9.51
N GLY A 5 -12.50 -19.94 -10.53
CA GLY A 5 -13.08 -20.17 -11.87
C GLY A 5 -14.62 -20.14 -11.93
N VAL A 6 -15.29 -20.37 -10.80
CA VAL A 6 -16.76 -20.36 -10.66
C VAL A 6 -17.38 -19.03 -11.13
N GLY A 7 -16.72 -17.90 -10.89
CA GLY A 7 -17.22 -16.60 -11.36
C GLY A 7 -17.29 -16.49 -12.89
N GLU A 8 -16.25 -16.97 -13.58
CA GLU A 8 -16.16 -16.99 -15.04
C GLU A 8 -17.23 -17.91 -15.64
N THR A 9 -17.42 -19.11 -15.06
CA THR A 9 -18.45 -20.06 -15.53
C THR A 9 -19.87 -19.51 -15.36
N ILE A 10 -20.13 -18.75 -14.28
CA ILE A 10 -21.44 -18.13 -14.03
C ILE A 10 -21.65 -16.94 -14.96
N GLU A 11 -20.61 -16.15 -15.24
CA GLU A 11 -20.67 -15.04 -16.19
C GLU A 11 -20.91 -15.53 -17.63
N GLU A 12 -20.23 -16.60 -18.04
CA GLU A 12 -20.41 -17.21 -19.36
C GLU A 12 -21.85 -17.73 -19.53
N ARG A 13 -22.39 -18.41 -18.51
CA ARG A 13 -23.81 -18.82 -18.50
C ARG A 13 -24.76 -17.64 -18.54
N ALA A 14 -24.46 -16.54 -17.86
CA ALA A 14 -25.27 -15.33 -17.90
C ALA A 14 -25.30 -14.70 -19.31
N LYS A 15 -24.14 -14.65 -19.99
CA LYS A 15 -24.00 -14.18 -21.38
C LYS A 15 -24.75 -15.08 -22.36
N ILE A 16 -24.61 -16.40 -22.24
CA ILE A 16 -25.31 -17.40 -23.08
C ILE A 16 -26.83 -17.28 -22.90
N THR A 17 -27.30 -17.13 -21.66
CA THR A 17 -28.72 -17.02 -21.33
C THR A 17 -29.29 -15.62 -21.60
N LYS A 18 -28.45 -14.66 -22.05
CA LYS A 18 -28.79 -13.22 -22.19
C LYS A 18 -29.44 -12.63 -20.94
N ASN A 19 -29.08 -13.13 -19.76
CA ASN A 19 -29.66 -12.68 -18.50
C ASN A 19 -28.92 -11.42 -18.03
N THR A 20 -29.41 -10.26 -18.47
CA THR A 20 -28.88 -8.94 -18.13
C THR A 20 -28.90 -8.67 -16.63
N ALA A 21 -29.88 -9.19 -15.89
CA ALA A 21 -29.97 -9.02 -14.43
C ALA A 21 -28.86 -9.79 -13.70
N LEU A 22 -28.56 -11.02 -14.14
CA LEU A 22 -27.48 -11.83 -13.57
C LEU A 22 -26.10 -11.20 -13.85
N SER A 23 -25.87 -10.75 -15.08
CA SER A 23 -24.64 -10.02 -15.45
C SER A 23 -24.48 -8.73 -14.64
N ALA A 24 -25.55 -7.94 -14.49
CA ALA A 24 -25.55 -6.75 -13.65
C ALA A 24 -25.22 -7.09 -12.19
N ALA A 25 -25.85 -8.12 -11.60
CA ALA A 25 -25.63 -8.53 -10.22
C ALA A 25 -24.19 -9.00 -9.94
N LEU A 26 -23.56 -9.72 -10.89
CA LEU A 26 -22.16 -10.13 -10.77
C LEU A 26 -21.21 -8.92 -10.80
N ASN A 27 -21.47 -7.96 -11.69
CA ASN A 27 -20.68 -6.71 -11.78
C ASN A 27 -20.90 -5.77 -10.59
N THR A 28 -22.10 -5.79 -10.01
CA THR A 28 -22.52 -5.02 -8.83
C THR A 28 -21.64 -5.33 -7.62
N GLN A 29 -21.18 -6.58 -7.47
CA GLN A 29 -20.27 -6.98 -6.38
C GLN A 29 -18.93 -6.23 -6.43
N PHE A 30 -18.39 -5.95 -7.63
CA PHE A 30 -17.15 -5.20 -7.79
C PHE A 30 -17.35 -3.70 -7.53
N LEU A 31 -18.52 -3.16 -7.87
CA LEU A 31 -18.87 -1.75 -7.66
C LEU A 31 -19.16 -1.43 -6.20
N PHE A 32 -19.88 -2.31 -5.48
CA PHE A 32 -20.30 -2.08 -4.09
C PHE A 32 -19.35 -2.69 -3.06
N GLN A 33 -18.08 -2.84 -3.41
CA GLN A 33 -17.06 -3.24 -2.46
C GLN A 33 -17.22 -2.42 -1.17
N ILE A 34 -17.19 -3.11 -0.02
CA ILE A 34 -17.61 -2.61 1.32
C ILE A 34 -17.13 -1.18 1.62
N GLY A 35 -15.98 -0.77 1.08
CA GLY A 35 -15.42 0.57 1.20
C GLY A 35 -16.36 1.72 0.81
N ILE A 36 -17.12 1.64 -0.29
CA ILE A 36 -18.00 2.74 -0.72
C ILE A 36 -19.15 2.93 0.26
N PHE A 37 -19.80 1.83 0.68
CA PHE A 37 -20.89 1.90 1.65
C PHE A 37 -20.43 2.40 3.01
N THR A 38 -19.22 2.07 3.45
CA THR A 38 -18.66 2.61 4.70
C THR A 38 -18.25 4.08 4.61
N ALA A 39 -18.00 4.61 3.41
CA ALA A 39 -17.61 6.01 3.21
C ALA A 39 -18.80 6.96 3.21
N VAL A 40 -20.00 6.50 2.81
CA VAL A 40 -21.21 7.33 2.70
C VAL A 40 -21.55 8.07 4.01
N PRO A 41 -21.58 7.41 5.19
CA PRO A 41 -21.90 8.11 6.44
C PRO A 41 -20.89 9.21 6.78
N MET A 42 -19.59 8.98 6.54
CA MET A 42 -18.55 9.99 6.79
C MET A 42 -18.72 11.20 5.86
N VAL A 43 -18.96 10.97 4.57
CA VAL A 43 -19.16 12.05 3.59
C VAL A 43 -20.39 12.88 3.94
N LEU A 44 -21.49 12.24 4.32
CA LEU A 44 -22.70 12.93 4.75
C LEU A 44 -22.47 13.75 6.03
N GLY A 45 -21.76 13.20 7.01
CA GLY A 45 -21.37 13.92 8.23
C GLY A 45 -20.57 15.19 7.91
N PHE A 46 -19.54 15.08 7.07
CA PHE A 46 -18.73 16.23 6.65
C PHE A 46 -19.54 17.31 5.94
N ILE A 47 -20.47 16.93 5.06
CA ILE A 47 -21.35 17.87 4.35
C ILE A 47 -22.30 18.57 5.33
N LEU A 48 -22.87 17.84 6.29
CA LEU A 48 -23.78 18.40 7.29
C LEU A 48 -23.08 19.37 8.24
N GLU A 49 -21.86 19.07 8.68
CA GLU A 49 -21.11 19.90 9.64
C GLU A 49 -20.54 21.17 9.02
N GLN A 50 -20.05 21.10 7.78
CA GLN A 50 -19.24 22.18 7.18
C GLN A 50 -19.92 22.87 6.00
N GLY A 51 -21.01 22.30 5.48
CA GLY A 51 -21.66 22.70 4.24
C GLY A 51 -20.96 22.11 3.00
N PHE A 52 -21.73 21.86 1.93
CA PHE A 52 -21.26 21.13 0.75
C PHE A 52 -19.98 21.73 0.12
N LEU A 53 -19.98 23.03 -0.19
CA LEU A 53 -18.85 23.67 -0.87
C LEU A 53 -17.57 23.61 -0.03
N ARG A 54 -17.69 23.86 1.28
CA ARG A 54 -16.54 23.83 2.19
C ARG A 54 -16.01 22.41 2.38
N ALA A 55 -16.89 21.42 2.44
CA ALA A 55 -16.51 20.01 2.48
C ALA A 55 -15.73 19.60 1.22
N VAL A 56 -16.14 20.04 0.03
CA VAL A 56 -15.41 19.77 -1.23
C VAL A 56 -14.02 20.41 -1.22
N VAL A 57 -13.91 21.69 -0.85
CA VAL A 57 -12.62 22.38 -0.77
C VAL A 57 -11.69 21.73 0.24
N ASN A 58 -12.20 21.37 1.43
CA ASN A 58 -11.43 20.68 2.45
C ASN A 58 -10.98 19.30 1.98
N PHE A 59 -11.86 18.53 1.34
CA PHE A 59 -11.51 17.22 0.77
C PHE A 59 -10.37 17.34 -0.24
N ILE A 60 -10.47 18.27 -1.21
CA ILE A 60 -9.43 18.52 -2.21
C ILE A 60 -8.12 18.92 -1.53
N THR A 61 -8.18 19.79 -0.51
CA THR A 61 -7.01 20.21 0.27
C THR A 61 -6.34 19.03 0.97
N MET A 62 -7.13 18.12 1.56
CA MET A 62 -6.61 16.88 2.16
C MET A 62 -5.94 15.98 1.10
N GLN A 63 -6.48 15.90 -0.12
CA GLN A 63 -5.85 15.15 -1.20
C GLN A 63 -4.50 15.75 -1.62
N PHE A 64 -4.39 17.07 -1.72
CA PHE A 64 -3.11 17.74 -2.00
C PHE A 64 -2.08 17.53 -0.88
N GLN A 65 -2.52 17.35 0.36
CA GLN A 65 -1.68 16.96 1.50
C GLN A 65 -1.31 15.47 1.49
N LEU A 66 -1.69 14.71 0.44
CA LEU A 66 -1.43 13.28 0.28
C LEU A 66 -2.03 12.42 1.40
N CYS A 67 -3.15 12.88 1.98
CA CYS A 67 -3.87 12.22 3.06
C CYS A 67 -4.20 10.74 2.75
N THR A 68 -4.63 10.44 1.52
CA THR A 68 -4.93 9.07 1.08
C THR A 68 -3.70 8.18 1.08
N VAL A 69 -2.57 8.67 0.56
CA VAL A 69 -1.29 7.95 0.59
C VAL A 69 -0.86 7.67 2.03
N PHE A 70 -0.93 8.69 2.90
CA PHE A 70 -0.61 8.56 4.33
C PHE A 70 -1.47 7.50 5.02
N PHE A 71 -2.79 7.56 4.85
CA PHE A 71 -3.68 6.62 5.52
C PHE A 71 -3.58 5.20 4.97
N THR A 72 -3.38 5.02 3.66
CA THR A 72 -3.13 3.70 3.08
C THR A 72 -1.86 3.06 3.64
N PHE A 73 -0.79 3.85 3.81
CA PHE A 73 0.44 3.40 4.46
C PHE A 73 0.25 3.11 5.95
N SER A 74 -0.38 4.04 6.68
CA SER A 74 -0.63 3.90 8.13
C SER A 74 -1.50 2.68 8.45
N LEU A 75 -2.54 2.43 7.65
CA LEU A 75 -3.38 1.25 7.78
C LEU A 75 -2.60 -0.03 7.47
N GLY A 76 -1.76 -0.02 6.43
CA GLY A 76 -0.87 -1.16 6.12
C GLY A 76 0.02 -1.55 7.30
N THR A 77 0.60 -0.55 7.98
CA THR A 77 1.38 -0.76 9.22
C THR A 77 0.54 -1.42 10.30
N ARG A 78 -0.65 -0.86 10.61
CA ARG A 78 -1.54 -1.40 11.64
C ARG A 78 -1.97 -2.82 11.32
N THR A 79 -2.42 -3.08 10.10
CA THR A 79 -2.86 -4.40 9.66
C THR A 79 -1.74 -5.44 9.73
N HIS A 80 -0.51 -5.09 9.30
CA HIS A 80 0.62 -6.00 9.35
C HIS A 80 0.93 -6.43 10.79
N TYR A 81 1.14 -5.47 11.69
CA TYR A 81 1.55 -5.79 13.06
C TYR A 81 0.40 -6.37 13.90
N PHE A 82 -0.83 -5.89 13.70
CA PHE A 82 -2.00 -6.49 14.34
C PHE A 82 -2.18 -7.97 13.92
N GLY A 83 -2.05 -8.26 12.62
CA GLY A 83 -2.11 -9.62 12.11
C GLY A 83 -0.98 -10.52 12.63
N ARG A 84 0.25 -9.99 12.70
CA ARG A 84 1.41 -10.73 13.25
C ARG A 84 1.18 -11.11 14.72
N THR A 85 0.71 -10.16 15.53
CA THR A 85 0.39 -10.39 16.95
C THR A 85 -0.67 -11.47 17.14
N ILE A 86 -1.70 -11.50 16.29
CA ILE A 86 -2.76 -12.52 16.37
C ILE A 86 -2.25 -13.90 15.95
N LEU A 87 -1.50 -13.98 14.85
CA LEU A 87 -1.14 -15.26 14.21
C LEU A 87 0.07 -15.94 14.85
N HIS A 88 1.11 -15.17 15.16
CA HIS A 88 2.39 -15.70 15.61
C HIS A 88 2.70 -15.31 17.06
N GLY A 89 1.94 -14.37 17.64
CA GLY A 89 2.31 -13.74 18.91
C GLY A 89 3.56 -12.87 18.78
N GLY A 90 3.93 -12.22 19.89
CA GLY A 90 5.13 -11.38 19.97
C GLY A 90 4.86 -9.90 19.73
N ALA A 91 5.14 -9.09 20.75
CA ALA A 91 5.17 -7.64 20.65
C ALA A 91 6.62 -7.18 20.70
N ARG A 92 7.06 -6.42 19.69
CA ARG A 92 8.37 -5.76 19.68
C ARG A 92 8.13 -4.28 19.99
N TYR A 93 8.66 -3.80 21.12
CA TYR A 93 8.65 -2.38 21.40
C TYR A 93 9.61 -1.68 20.43
N GLN A 94 9.09 -0.69 19.71
CA GLN A 94 9.91 0.23 18.92
C GLN A 94 9.93 1.57 19.64
N ALA A 95 11.13 1.96 20.10
CA ALA A 95 11.31 3.22 20.80
C ALA A 95 11.10 4.38 19.81
N THR A 96 10.06 5.18 20.01
CA THR A 96 9.77 6.34 19.16
C THR A 96 10.68 7.55 19.44
N GLY A 97 11.56 7.45 20.44
CA GLY A 97 12.51 8.48 20.84
C GLY A 97 11.85 9.77 21.35
N ARG A 98 12.61 10.57 22.10
CA ARG A 98 12.31 12.01 22.34
C ARG A 98 13.20 12.83 21.41
N GLY A 99 12.93 12.74 20.11
CA GLY A 99 13.66 13.46 19.07
C GLY A 99 12.91 14.71 18.58
N PHE A 100 13.59 15.53 17.77
CA PHE A 100 12.92 16.55 16.99
C PHE A 100 11.98 15.88 15.97
N VAL A 101 10.74 16.37 15.90
CA VAL A 101 9.68 15.83 15.02
C VAL A 101 10.07 15.89 13.53
N VAL A 102 11.02 16.75 13.15
CA VAL A 102 11.45 17.01 11.76
C VAL A 102 12.78 16.31 11.43
N ARG A 103 13.06 15.15 12.04
CA ARG A 103 14.29 14.41 11.77
C ARG A 103 14.17 13.62 10.46
N HIS A 104 15.15 13.81 9.59
CA HIS A 104 15.34 12.98 8.39
C HIS A 104 15.78 11.55 8.77
N ILE A 105 15.11 10.55 8.20
CA ILE A 105 15.42 9.12 8.38
C ILE A 105 16.21 8.62 7.17
N LYS A 106 17.32 7.90 7.42
CA LYS A 106 18.17 7.37 6.34
C LYS A 106 17.45 6.28 5.55
N PHE A 107 17.81 6.09 4.28
CA PHE A 107 17.24 5.02 3.45
C PHE A 107 17.42 3.61 4.02
N SER A 108 18.56 3.28 4.63
CA SER A 108 18.78 1.98 5.30
C SER A 108 17.86 1.78 6.50
N GLU A 109 17.64 2.82 7.29
CA GLU A 109 16.72 2.77 8.42
C GLU A 109 15.26 2.63 7.96
N ASN A 110 14.84 3.40 6.95
CA ASN A 110 13.51 3.26 6.33
C ASN A 110 13.28 1.86 5.78
N TYR A 111 14.27 1.28 5.09
CA TYR A 111 14.19 -0.08 4.59
C TYR A 111 14.03 -1.09 5.72
N ARG A 112 14.85 -1.01 6.77
CA ARG A 112 14.77 -1.94 7.90
C ARG A 112 13.42 -1.87 8.63
N LEU A 113 12.85 -0.67 8.78
CA LEU A 113 11.57 -0.47 9.46
C LEU A 113 10.38 -1.01 8.64
N TYR A 114 10.39 -0.81 7.32
CA TYR A 114 9.22 -1.04 6.48
C TYR A 114 9.35 -2.21 5.49
N SER A 115 10.48 -2.93 5.46
CA SER A 115 10.70 -4.00 4.49
C SER A 115 9.63 -5.09 4.55
N ARG A 116 9.42 -5.71 5.73
CA ARG A 116 8.42 -6.79 5.92
C ARG A 116 6.97 -6.32 5.87
N SER A 117 6.71 -5.09 6.31
CA SER A 117 5.36 -4.57 6.41
C SER A 117 4.84 -4.01 5.09
N HIS A 118 5.71 -3.37 4.29
CA HIS A 118 5.33 -2.62 3.10
C HIS A 118 6.17 -2.98 1.87
N PHE A 119 7.50 -2.88 1.91
CA PHE A 119 8.29 -2.92 0.67
C PHE A 119 8.23 -4.27 -0.05
N VAL A 120 8.44 -5.38 0.66
CA VAL A 120 8.35 -6.72 0.06
C VAL A 120 6.95 -6.96 -0.51
N LYS A 121 5.91 -6.70 0.30
CA LYS A 121 4.51 -6.89 -0.12
C LYS A 121 4.11 -5.96 -1.28
N GLY A 122 4.59 -4.73 -1.27
CA GLY A 122 4.35 -3.74 -2.32
C GLY A 122 4.99 -4.16 -3.63
N LEU A 123 6.24 -4.63 -3.60
CA LEU A 123 6.93 -5.17 -4.77
C LEU A 123 6.25 -6.45 -5.30
N GLU A 124 5.82 -7.36 -4.42
CA GLU A 124 5.05 -8.55 -4.80
C GLU A 124 3.76 -8.17 -5.52
N VAL A 125 2.99 -7.20 -4.99
CA VAL A 125 1.76 -6.72 -5.62
C VAL A 125 2.05 -6.05 -6.96
N VAL A 126 3.10 -5.22 -7.07
CA VAL A 126 3.50 -4.61 -8.36
C VAL A 126 3.85 -5.69 -9.38
N LEU A 127 4.62 -6.70 -8.99
CA LEU A 127 4.98 -7.81 -9.87
C LEU A 127 3.75 -8.59 -10.34
N LEU A 128 2.82 -8.89 -9.44
CA LEU A 128 1.54 -9.53 -9.79
C LEU A 128 0.71 -8.67 -10.73
N LEU A 129 0.70 -7.35 -10.56
CA LEU A 129 -0.01 -6.43 -11.45
C LEU A 129 0.64 -6.36 -12.84
N ILE A 130 1.97 -6.40 -12.93
CA ILE A 130 2.69 -6.49 -14.21
C ILE A 130 2.38 -7.81 -14.91
N VAL A 131 2.37 -8.92 -14.19
CA VAL A 131 1.98 -10.23 -14.72
C VAL A 131 0.51 -10.19 -15.18
N TYR A 132 -0.39 -9.59 -14.40
CA TYR A 132 -1.79 -9.42 -14.78
C TYR A 132 -1.95 -8.54 -16.02
N LEU A 133 -1.13 -7.50 -16.18
CA LEU A 133 -1.11 -6.68 -17.40
C LEU A 133 -0.61 -7.47 -18.62
N ALA A 134 0.42 -8.30 -18.44
CA ALA A 134 1.05 -9.05 -19.53
C ALA A 134 0.21 -10.25 -20.01
N TYR A 135 -0.48 -10.93 -19.09
CA TYR A 135 -1.19 -12.19 -19.36
C TYR A 135 -2.70 -12.11 -19.13
N GLY A 136 -3.23 -11.02 -18.57
CA GLY A 136 -4.65 -10.84 -18.32
C GLY A 136 -5.42 -10.60 -19.61
N TYR A 137 -5.95 -11.67 -20.20
CA TYR A 137 -6.85 -11.58 -21.33
C TYR A 137 -8.28 -11.30 -20.83
N ASN A 138 -8.68 -10.03 -20.83
CA ASN A 138 -10.06 -9.64 -20.53
C ASN A 138 -10.77 -9.22 -21.83
N ASP A 139 -11.93 -9.83 -22.13
CA ASP A 139 -12.84 -9.39 -23.20
C ASP A 139 -13.26 -7.91 -23.07
N GLY A 140 -13.16 -7.33 -21.87
CA GLY A 140 -13.47 -5.93 -21.57
C GLY A 140 -12.39 -4.91 -21.91
N GLY A 141 -11.24 -5.34 -22.45
CA GLY A 141 -10.15 -4.46 -22.90
C GLY A 141 -9.47 -3.64 -21.79
N ALA A 142 -8.80 -2.55 -22.18
CA ALA A 142 -7.96 -1.75 -21.30
C ALA A 142 -8.73 -1.09 -20.13
N LEU A 143 -9.99 -0.68 -20.33
CA LEU A 143 -10.81 -0.05 -19.28
C LEU A 143 -11.11 -1.03 -18.15
N ALA A 144 -11.43 -2.29 -18.47
CA ALA A 144 -11.68 -3.31 -17.46
C ALA A 144 -10.43 -3.56 -16.59
N TYR A 145 -9.26 -3.67 -17.22
CA TYR A 145 -7.99 -3.79 -16.49
C TYR A 145 -7.75 -2.61 -15.54
N ILE A 146 -7.93 -1.36 -16.02
CA ILE A 146 -7.71 -0.16 -15.21
C ILE A 146 -8.65 -0.15 -14.01
N LEU A 147 -9.96 -0.37 -14.22
CA LEU A 147 -10.95 -0.36 -13.14
C LEU A 147 -10.65 -1.40 -12.05
N LEU A 148 -10.16 -2.57 -12.44
CA LEU A 148 -9.85 -3.66 -11.51
C LEU A 148 -8.53 -3.46 -10.77
N SER A 149 -7.53 -2.83 -11.41
CA SER A 149 -6.16 -2.76 -10.88
C SER A 149 -5.77 -1.42 -10.26
N VAL A 150 -6.49 -0.32 -10.56
CA VAL A 150 -6.11 1.04 -10.13
C VAL A 150 -5.97 1.17 -8.61
N SER A 151 -6.85 0.52 -7.84
CA SER A 151 -6.80 0.54 -6.38
C SER A 151 -5.58 -0.21 -5.84
N SER A 152 -5.22 -1.34 -6.45
CA SER A 152 -4.02 -2.12 -6.12
C SER A 152 -2.74 -1.38 -6.49
N TRP A 153 -2.70 -0.72 -7.65
CA TRP A 153 -1.60 0.17 -8.02
C TRP A 153 -1.43 1.31 -7.03
N PHE A 154 -2.52 2.01 -6.69
CA PHE A 154 -2.50 3.09 -5.72
C PHE A 154 -1.98 2.62 -4.36
N MET A 155 -2.46 1.47 -3.87
CA MET A 155 -2.01 0.87 -2.62
C MET A 155 -0.52 0.52 -2.65
N ALA A 156 -0.06 -0.18 -3.69
CA ALA A 156 1.33 -0.63 -3.80
C ALA A 156 2.30 0.56 -3.91
N LEU A 157 1.95 1.56 -4.72
CA LEU A 157 2.74 2.79 -4.82
C LEU A 157 2.75 3.55 -3.50
N SER A 158 1.62 3.64 -2.80
CA SER A 158 1.58 4.27 -1.47
C SER A 158 2.49 3.55 -0.48
N TRP A 159 2.51 2.21 -0.48
CA TRP A 159 3.40 1.42 0.37
C TRP A 159 4.89 1.61 0.08
N LEU A 160 5.25 1.75 -1.19
CA LEU A 160 6.64 1.94 -1.61
C LEU A 160 7.13 3.36 -1.40
N PHE A 161 6.30 4.38 -1.68
CA PHE A 161 6.77 5.77 -1.74
C PHE A 161 6.44 6.60 -0.51
N ALA A 162 5.44 6.24 0.32
CA ALA A 162 5.07 7.04 1.48
C ALA A 162 6.23 7.30 2.47
N PRO A 163 7.10 6.32 2.81
CA PRO A 163 8.23 6.58 3.70
C PRO A 163 9.17 7.68 3.21
N TYR A 164 9.25 7.88 1.89
CA TYR A 164 10.11 8.90 1.26
C TYR A 164 9.38 10.23 1.12
N LEU A 165 8.09 10.19 0.72
CA LEU A 165 7.24 11.38 0.57
C LEU A 165 7.08 12.16 1.88
N PHE A 166 6.95 11.44 3.00
CA PHE A 166 6.76 12.04 4.32
C PHE A 166 8.07 12.16 5.12
N ASN A 167 9.22 11.92 4.50
CA ASN A 167 10.53 12.14 5.12
C ASN A 167 10.96 13.60 4.98
N PRO A 168 11.25 14.34 6.07
CA PRO A 168 11.81 15.68 5.98
C PRO A 168 13.08 15.69 5.12
N SER A 169 13.26 16.64 4.20
CA SER A 169 14.37 16.64 3.21
C SER A 169 14.46 15.39 2.31
N GLY A 170 13.40 14.58 2.21
CA GLY A 170 13.39 13.34 1.40
C GLY A 170 13.64 13.54 -0.10
N PHE A 171 13.42 14.76 -0.62
CA PHE A 171 13.66 15.12 -2.02
C PHE A 171 14.85 16.07 -2.23
N GLU A 172 15.59 16.38 -1.17
CA GLU A 172 16.78 17.21 -1.28
C GLU A 172 17.90 16.39 -1.95
N TRP A 173 18.32 16.78 -3.16
CA TRP A 173 19.24 15.99 -3.99
C TRP A 173 20.51 15.55 -3.25
N GLN A 174 21.15 16.47 -2.52
CA GLN A 174 22.36 16.17 -1.77
C GLN A 174 22.13 15.09 -0.70
N LYS A 175 21.00 15.16 0.01
CA LYS A 175 20.60 14.16 1.00
C LYS A 175 20.33 12.81 0.34
N VAL A 176 19.55 12.81 -0.74
CA VAL A 176 19.21 11.59 -1.48
C VAL A 176 20.47 10.85 -1.96
N VAL A 177 21.45 11.56 -2.50
CA VAL A 177 22.71 10.94 -2.96
C VAL A 177 23.50 10.35 -1.80
N VAL A 178 23.59 11.07 -0.67
CA VAL A 178 24.27 10.58 0.54
C VAL A 178 23.58 9.34 1.09
N ASP A 179 22.26 9.38 1.22
CA ASP A 179 21.44 8.29 1.72
C ASP A 179 21.50 7.07 0.83
N PHE A 180 21.50 7.26 -0.50
CA PHE A 180 21.64 6.15 -1.45
C PHE A 180 23.01 5.49 -1.36
N ARG A 181 24.08 6.27 -1.20
CA ARG A 181 25.43 5.74 -0.98
C ARG A 181 25.50 4.98 0.35
N ASP A 182 24.98 5.55 1.43
CA ASP A 182 24.95 4.92 2.75
C ASP A 182 24.14 3.61 2.73
N TRP A 183 23.00 3.61 2.04
CA TRP A 183 22.17 2.42 1.84
C TRP A 183 22.89 1.34 1.03
N THR A 184 23.57 1.72 -0.06
CA THR A 184 24.34 0.78 -0.90
C THR A 184 25.50 0.18 -0.12
N ASN A 185 26.20 0.99 0.68
CA ASN A 185 27.26 0.51 1.55
C ASN A 185 26.72 -0.48 2.60
N TRP A 186 25.61 -0.15 3.26
CA TRP A 186 24.93 -1.04 4.21
C TRP A 186 24.49 -2.36 3.57
N LEU A 187 23.98 -2.30 2.33
CA LEU A 187 23.53 -3.47 1.57
C LEU A 187 24.70 -4.39 1.18
N LEU A 188 25.83 -3.82 0.78
CA LEU A 188 26.99 -4.56 0.27
C LEU A 188 28.04 -4.87 1.34
N TYR A 189 27.88 -4.35 2.55
CA TYR A 189 28.77 -4.64 3.66
C TYR A 189 28.66 -6.12 4.04
N ARG A 190 29.68 -6.89 3.65
CA ARG A 190 29.83 -8.29 4.05
C ARG A 190 30.04 -8.30 5.57
N GLY A 191 29.14 -8.98 6.28
CA GLY A 191 29.09 -8.94 7.73
C GLY A 191 30.29 -9.57 8.41
N GLY A 192 30.12 -9.82 9.71
CA GLY A 192 31.11 -10.46 10.58
C GLY A 192 30.46 -10.85 11.90
N ILE A 193 31.16 -11.65 12.70
CA ILE A 193 30.62 -12.10 14.00
C ILE A 193 30.38 -10.89 14.90
N GLY A 194 29.12 -10.68 15.30
CA GLY A 194 28.71 -9.59 16.18
C GLY A 194 28.38 -8.26 15.49
N VAL A 195 28.33 -8.21 14.16
CA VAL A 195 27.85 -7.03 13.42
C VAL A 195 26.36 -6.85 13.65
N LYS A 196 25.92 -5.61 13.87
CA LYS A 196 24.51 -5.28 14.11
C LYS A 196 23.76 -5.07 12.79
N GLY A 197 22.44 -5.31 12.78
CA GLY A 197 21.61 -5.03 11.61
C GLY A 197 21.59 -3.55 11.16
N GLU A 198 22.01 -2.61 11.99
CA GLU A 198 22.20 -1.20 11.60
C GLU A 198 23.36 -0.99 10.62
N GLU A 199 24.33 -1.90 10.62
CA GLU A 199 25.59 -1.77 9.88
C GLU A 199 25.65 -2.66 8.63
N SER A 200 24.96 -3.80 8.65
CA SER A 200 24.91 -4.74 7.53
C SER A 200 23.49 -5.23 7.23
N TRP A 201 23.15 -5.33 5.95
CA TRP A 201 21.92 -5.97 5.50
C TRP A 201 21.87 -7.45 5.88
N GLU A 202 22.99 -8.16 5.81
CA GLU A 202 23.08 -9.59 6.14
C GLU A 202 22.72 -9.83 7.60
N ALA A 203 23.36 -9.09 8.51
CA ALA A 203 23.05 -9.16 9.95
C ALA A 203 21.59 -8.77 10.25
N TRP A 204 21.06 -7.74 9.58
CA TRP A 204 19.65 -7.35 9.75
C TRP A 204 18.69 -8.43 9.26
N TRP A 205 19.01 -9.09 8.15
CA TRP A 205 18.20 -10.16 7.61
C TRP A 205 18.14 -11.36 8.55
N GLU A 206 19.28 -11.72 9.16
CA GLU A 206 19.36 -12.76 10.19
C GLU A 206 18.57 -12.40 11.46
N GLU A 207 18.57 -11.13 11.88
CA GLU A 207 17.75 -10.65 13.01
C GLU A 207 16.24 -10.70 12.73
N GLU A 208 15.82 -10.70 11.46
CA GLU A 208 14.41 -10.73 11.04
C GLU A 208 13.89 -12.12 10.66
N LEU A 209 14.74 -13.15 10.66
CA LEU A 209 14.34 -14.57 10.53
C LEU A 209 13.67 -15.06 11.83
#